data_AF-A0A1R0H0D4-F1
#
_entry.id   AF-A0A1R0H0D4-F1
#
_cell.length_a   1.000
_cell.length_b   1.000
_cell.length_c   1.000
_cell.angle_alpha   90.00
_cell.angle_beta   90.00
_cell.angle_gamma   90.00
#
_symmetry.space_group_name_H-M   'P 1'
#
loop_
_entity.id
_entity.type
_entity.pdbx_description
1 polymer ?
#
loop_
_entity_poly.entity_id
_entity_poly.type
_entity_poly.pdbx_seq_one_letter_code
_entity_poly.pdbx_strand_id
1 'polypeptide(L)'
;MSSAASSSLPTSNTEDDYVPSIELVKCASLLTRKTTDDEKIAGLMVLPYLLSKDSELHPTGPYKYVFARFDWKFVKRLLLTGSSKLNSANSAEIVEQATSYISLSLHIIATFVCLDIFSSDHRLVALAPAICKAGSLGYFFLSTDLFAQI
;
A
#
# COMPACT_ATOMS: atom_id res chain seq x y z
N MET A 1 58.91 -8.39 10.94
CA MET A 1 58.29 -8.82 9.68
C MET A 1 57.44 -10.05 10.00
N SER A 2 56.14 -9.87 10.21
CA SER A 2 55.15 -10.95 10.27
C SER A 2 53.92 -10.47 9.55
N SER A 3 53.62 -11.12 8.42
CA SER A 3 52.51 -10.82 7.53
C SER A 3 51.19 -11.29 8.15
N ALA A 4 50.31 -10.35 8.51
CA ALA A 4 48.90 -10.64 8.69
C ALA A 4 48.25 -10.64 7.31
N ALA A 5 48.01 -11.82 6.74
CA ALA A 5 47.14 -11.98 5.59
C ALA A 5 45.70 -11.79 6.07
N SER A 6 45.22 -10.54 6.02
CA SER A 6 43.81 -10.22 6.19
C SER A 6 43.05 -10.72 4.94
N SER A 7 42.49 -11.91 5.05
CA SER A 7 41.54 -12.45 4.07
C SER A 7 40.28 -11.59 4.10
N SER A 8 40.18 -10.61 3.21
CA SER A 8 38.94 -9.93 2.89
C SER A 8 37.98 -10.97 2.27
N LEU A 9 37.02 -11.45 3.07
CA LEU A 9 35.85 -12.14 2.54
C LEU A 9 35.19 -11.24 1.49
N PRO A 10 34.79 -11.76 0.32
CA PRO A 10 33.97 -10.99 -0.59
C PRO A 10 32.61 -10.82 0.09
N THR A 11 32.25 -9.58 0.39
CA THR A 11 30.87 -9.18 0.67
C THR A 11 30.07 -9.42 -0.61
N SER A 12 29.53 -10.62 -0.77
CA SER A 12 28.53 -10.88 -1.78
C SER A 12 27.28 -10.09 -1.40
N ASN A 13 27.18 -8.87 -1.92
CA ASN A 13 25.89 -8.23 -2.18
C ASN A 13 25.18 -9.07 -3.26
N THR A 14 24.74 -10.26 -2.90
CA THR A 14 23.66 -10.93 -3.62
C THR A 14 22.40 -10.20 -3.16
N GLU A 15 22.07 -9.10 -3.84
CA GLU A 15 20.67 -8.75 -3.96
C GLU A 15 20.00 -10.02 -4.49
N ASP A 16 19.24 -10.70 -3.64
CA ASP A 16 18.48 -11.89 -4.02
C ASP A 16 17.68 -11.52 -5.28
N ASP A 17 18.05 -12.11 -6.42
CA ASP A 17 17.31 -12.02 -7.68
C ASP A 17 15.99 -12.77 -7.48
N TYR A 18 15.06 -12.12 -6.80
CA TYR A 18 13.73 -12.63 -6.57
C TYR A 18 13.02 -12.77 -7.92
N VAL A 19 12.67 -14.00 -8.26
CA VAL A 19 11.85 -14.32 -9.43
C VAL A 19 10.40 -14.46 -8.98
N PRO A 20 9.47 -13.60 -9.44
CA PRO A 20 8.07 -13.65 -9.03
C PRO A 20 7.36 -14.89 -9.58
N SER A 21 6.43 -15.44 -8.80
CA SER A 21 5.51 -16.47 -9.30
C SER A 21 4.67 -15.93 -10.46
N ILE A 22 4.20 -16.84 -11.34
CA ILE A 22 3.35 -16.47 -12.49
C ILE A 22 2.08 -15.78 -12.01
N GLU A 23 1.52 -16.23 -10.89
CA GLU A 23 0.35 -15.66 -10.26
C GLU A 23 0.61 -14.23 -9.78
N LEU A 24 1.76 -13.96 -9.14
CA LEU A 24 2.14 -12.61 -8.74
C LEU A 24 2.40 -11.71 -9.95
N VAL A 25 3.00 -12.23 -11.03
CA VAL A 25 3.18 -11.48 -12.29
C VAL A 25 1.82 -11.05 -12.86
N LYS A 26 0.88 -12.00 -12.94
CA LYS A 26 -0.48 -11.72 -13.43
C LYS A 26 -1.18 -10.70 -12.53
N CYS A 27 -1.16 -10.89 -11.22
CA CYS A 27 -1.74 -9.94 -10.28
C CYS A 27 -1.11 -8.54 -10.41
N ALA A 28 0.22 -8.44 -10.42
CA ALA A 28 0.92 -7.16 -10.53
C ALA A 28 0.62 -6.42 -11.85
N SER A 29 0.32 -7.14 -12.95
CA SER A 29 -0.10 -6.52 -14.21
C SER A 29 -1.42 -5.74 -14.08
N LEU A 30 -2.32 -6.23 -13.23
CA LEU A 30 -3.60 -5.59 -12.90
C LEU A 30 -3.44 -4.28 -12.12
N LEU A 31 -2.33 -4.14 -11.40
CA LEU A 31 -2.07 -3.01 -10.49
C LEU A 31 -1.38 -1.82 -11.18
N THR A 32 -1.13 -1.92 -12.50
CA THR A 32 -0.40 -0.90 -13.26
C THR A 32 -1.29 0.25 -13.73
N ARG A 33 -0.67 1.31 -14.28
CA ARG A 33 -1.41 2.46 -14.86
C ARG A 33 -2.27 2.12 -16.07
N LYS A 34 -2.02 0.98 -16.74
CA LYS A 34 -2.66 0.64 -18.01
C LYS A 34 -4.03 -0.02 -17.84
N THR A 35 -4.37 -0.43 -16.62
CA THR A 35 -5.60 -1.16 -16.30
C THR A 35 -6.68 -0.22 -15.79
N THR A 36 -7.91 -0.71 -15.69
CA THR A 36 -9.04 0.02 -15.09
C THR A 36 -8.93 0.02 -13.56
N ASP A 37 -9.79 0.80 -12.90
CA ASP A 37 -9.86 0.80 -11.43
C ASP A 37 -10.48 -0.52 -10.92
N ASP A 38 -11.45 -1.11 -11.63
CA ASP A 38 -12.04 -2.41 -11.30
C ASP A 38 -11.01 -3.55 -11.38
N GLU A 39 -10.16 -3.54 -12.41
CA GLU A 39 -9.06 -4.50 -12.54
C GLU A 39 -8.06 -4.38 -11.37
N LYS A 40 -7.76 -3.15 -10.93
CA LYS A 40 -6.88 -2.92 -9.77
C LYS A 40 -7.52 -3.44 -8.49
N ILE A 41 -8.82 -3.21 -8.30
CA ILE A 41 -9.56 -3.73 -7.14
C ILE A 41 -9.53 -5.26 -7.15
N ALA A 42 -9.80 -5.90 -8.29
CA ALA A 42 -9.70 -7.35 -8.42
C ALA A 42 -8.31 -7.88 -8.09
N GLY A 43 -7.24 -7.22 -8.57
CA GLY A 43 -5.87 -7.55 -8.22
C GLY A 43 -5.59 -7.41 -6.72
N LEU A 44 -6.09 -6.34 -6.10
CA LEU A 44 -5.94 -6.08 -4.66
C LEU A 44 -6.65 -7.11 -3.78
N MET A 45 -7.76 -7.70 -4.24
CA MET A 45 -8.46 -8.75 -3.49
C MET A 45 -7.64 -10.03 -3.36
N VAL A 46 -6.80 -10.35 -4.35
CA VAL A 46 -5.97 -11.57 -4.36
C VAL A 46 -4.55 -11.33 -3.89
N LEU A 47 -4.08 -10.08 -3.93
CA LEU A 47 -2.70 -9.71 -3.61
C LEU A 47 -2.22 -10.18 -2.22
N PRO A 48 -2.99 -10.05 -1.11
CA PRO A 48 -2.52 -10.47 0.21
C PRO A 48 -2.14 -11.95 0.28
N TYR A 49 -2.94 -12.81 -0.37
CA TYR A 49 -2.67 -14.24 -0.44
C TYR A 49 -1.38 -14.54 -1.20
N LEU A 50 -1.16 -13.86 -2.34
CA LEU A 50 0.05 -14.04 -3.16
C LEU A 50 1.30 -13.51 -2.46
N LEU A 51 1.18 -12.37 -1.76
CA LEU A 51 2.27 -11.83 -0.96
C LEU A 51 2.63 -12.78 0.19
N SER A 52 1.64 -13.31 0.91
CA SER A 52 1.88 -14.30 1.98
C SER A 52 2.62 -15.52 1.44
N LYS A 53 2.11 -16.12 0.36
CA LYS A 53 2.67 -17.33 -0.26
C LYS A 53 4.11 -17.13 -0.72
N ASP A 54 4.40 -16.07 -1.47
CA ASP A 54 5.75 -15.85 -2.00
C ASP A 54 6.72 -15.34 -0.92
N SER A 55 6.21 -14.72 0.16
CA SER A 55 7.04 -14.19 1.26
C SER A 55 7.63 -15.27 2.18
N GLU A 56 7.09 -16.49 2.17
CA GLU A 56 7.64 -17.63 2.92
C GLU A 56 9.08 -17.95 2.50
N LEU A 57 9.39 -17.80 1.22
CA LEU A 57 10.71 -18.05 0.64
C LEU A 57 11.53 -16.77 0.45
N HIS A 58 10.85 -15.64 0.21
CA HIS A 58 11.50 -14.37 -0.08
C HIS A 58 10.83 -13.24 0.72
N PRO A 59 11.29 -12.93 1.94
CA PRO A 59 10.55 -12.06 2.86
C PRO A 59 10.33 -10.63 2.34
N THR A 60 11.19 -10.12 1.45
CA THR A 60 11.09 -8.74 0.92
C THR A 60 10.94 -8.65 -0.61
N GLY A 61 11.31 -9.71 -1.35
CA GLY A 61 11.27 -9.73 -2.82
C GLY A 61 9.90 -9.45 -3.43
N PRO A 62 8.82 -10.16 -3.02
CA PRO A 62 7.46 -9.99 -3.54
C PRO A 62 6.94 -8.56 -3.32
N TYR A 63 7.18 -8.01 -2.14
CA TYR A 63 6.79 -6.65 -1.80
C TYR A 63 7.53 -5.63 -2.68
N LYS A 64 8.85 -5.76 -2.87
CA LYS A 64 9.63 -4.89 -3.77
C LYS A 64 9.11 -4.98 -5.21
N TYR A 65 8.84 -6.19 -5.68
CA TYR A 65 8.34 -6.43 -7.03
C TYR A 65 6.99 -5.74 -7.31
N VAL A 66 6.04 -5.87 -6.38
CA VAL A 66 4.71 -5.27 -6.48
C VAL A 66 4.79 -3.75 -6.31
N PHE A 67 5.52 -3.27 -5.31
CA PHE A 67 5.67 -1.84 -5.01
C PHE A 67 6.18 -1.04 -6.21
N ALA A 68 7.13 -1.61 -6.97
CA ALA A 68 7.67 -1.01 -8.19
C ALA A 68 6.63 -0.87 -9.32
N ARG A 69 5.66 -1.78 -9.42
CA ARG A 69 4.66 -1.84 -10.50
C ARG A 69 3.35 -1.14 -10.16
N PHE A 70 3.08 -0.97 -8.88
CA PHE A 70 1.83 -0.44 -8.37
C PHE A 70 1.56 0.99 -8.85
N ASP A 71 0.35 1.27 -9.31
CA ASP A 71 -0.07 2.64 -9.64
C ASP A 71 -0.39 3.43 -8.36
N TRP A 72 0.61 4.09 -7.80
CA TRP A 72 0.43 4.95 -6.62
C TRP A 72 -0.51 6.13 -6.85
N LYS A 73 -0.75 6.54 -8.11
CA LYS A 73 -1.75 7.57 -8.40
C LYS A 73 -3.17 7.04 -8.16
N PHE A 74 -3.42 5.75 -8.35
CA PHE A 74 -4.69 5.12 -8.03
C PHE A 74 -4.98 5.16 -6.52
N VAL A 75 -4.01 4.84 -5.67
CA VAL A 75 -4.16 4.95 -4.20
C VAL A 75 -4.52 6.38 -3.79
N LYS A 76 -3.80 7.37 -4.35
CA LYS A 76 -4.10 8.78 -4.10
C LYS A 76 -5.51 9.15 -4.54
N ARG A 77 -5.96 8.69 -5.72
CA ARG A 77 -7.32 8.93 -6.20
C ARG A 77 -8.36 8.32 -5.28
N LEU A 78 -8.22 7.06 -4.87
CA LEU A 78 -9.14 6.39 -3.94
C LEU A 78 -9.29 7.20 -2.64
N LEU A 79 -8.16 7.59 -2.04
CA LEU A 79 -8.16 8.32 -0.77
C LEU A 79 -8.82 9.70 -0.88
N LEU A 80 -8.53 10.43 -1.96
CA LEU A 80 -9.13 11.74 -2.21
C LEU A 80 -10.62 11.63 -2.56
N THR A 81 -11.02 10.64 -3.35
CA THR A 81 -12.42 10.40 -3.70
C THR A 81 -13.23 10.05 -2.46
N GLY A 82 -12.73 9.15 -1.61
CA GLY A 82 -13.36 8.82 -0.33
C GLY A 82 -13.49 10.05 0.58
N SER A 83 -12.41 10.81 0.74
CA SER A 83 -12.44 12.06 1.53
C SER A 83 -13.42 13.10 0.97
N SER A 84 -13.51 13.23 -0.35
CA SER A 84 -14.43 14.15 -1.00
C SER A 84 -15.89 13.73 -0.80
N LYS A 85 -16.20 12.43 -0.99
CA LYS A 85 -17.54 11.88 -0.78
C LYS A 85 -17.99 12.03 0.67
N LEU A 86 -17.08 11.82 1.63
CA LEU A 86 -17.38 11.97 3.05
C LEU A 86 -17.71 13.42 3.42
N ASN A 87 -16.99 14.40 2.87
CA ASN A 87 -17.26 15.82 3.11
C ASN A 87 -18.63 16.29 2.58
N SER A 88 -19.14 15.64 1.53
CA SER A 88 -20.42 15.99 0.92
C SER A 88 -21.51 14.96 1.20
N ALA A 89 -21.31 14.07 2.19
CA ALA A 89 -22.22 12.97 2.45
C ALA A 89 -23.55 13.49 3.01
N ASN A 90 -24.65 13.05 2.40
CA ASN A 90 -26.01 13.37 2.82
C ASN A 90 -26.85 12.10 3.08
N SER A 91 -26.25 10.92 2.94
CA SER A 91 -26.86 9.62 3.20
C SER A 91 -25.85 8.64 3.80
N ALA A 92 -26.34 7.68 4.58
CA ALA A 92 -25.52 6.63 5.18
C ALA A 92 -24.78 5.78 4.13
N GLU A 93 -25.42 5.51 2.98
CA GLU A 93 -24.81 4.75 1.88
C GLU A 93 -23.57 5.44 1.31
N ILE A 94 -23.61 6.77 1.17
CA ILE A 94 -22.45 7.54 0.70
C ILE A 94 -21.32 7.51 1.73
N VAL A 95 -21.65 7.59 3.02
CA VAL A 95 -20.66 7.47 4.11
C VAL A 95 -19.99 6.11 4.08
N GLU A 96 -20.76 5.03 3.94
CA GLU A 96 -20.23 3.66 3.88
C GLU A 96 -19.29 3.47 2.68
N GLN A 97 -19.70 3.92 1.49
CA GLN A 97 -18.88 3.85 0.29
C GLN A 97 -17.61 4.69 0.42
N ALA A 98 -17.72 5.92 0.94
CA ALA A 98 -16.58 6.81 1.17
C ALA A 98 -15.57 6.20 2.14
N THR A 99 -16.06 5.63 3.24
CA THR A 99 -15.25 4.95 4.26
C THR A 99 -14.57 3.73 3.67
N SER A 100 -15.25 2.95 2.82
CA SER A 100 -14.66 1.80 2.14
C SER A 100 -13.46 2.18 1.25
N TYR A 101 -13.55 3.30 0.52
CA TYR A 101 -12.43 3.79 -0.29
C TYR A 101 -11.25 4.28 0.55
N ILE A 102 -11.53 4.98 1.65
CA ILE A 102 -10.49 5.42 2.59
C ILE A 102 -9.81 4.20 3.21
N SER A 103 -10.59 3.27 3.75
CA SER A 103 -10.10 2.04 4.38
C SER A 103 -9.24 1.23 3.41
N LEU A 104 -9.71 0.99 2.17
CA LEU A 104 -8.94 0.27 1.16
C LEU A 104 -7.60 0.97 0.88
N SER A 105 -7.61 2.29 0.71
CA SER A 105 -6.38 3.08 0.48
C SER A 105 -5.39 2.93 1.63
N LEU A 106 -5.87 3.04 2.87
CA LEU A 106 -5.03 2.94 4.07
C LEU A 106 -4.46 1.53 4.23
N HIS A 107 -5.23 0.48 3.94
CA HIS A 107 -4.73 -0.89 3.98
C HIS A 107 -3.59 -1.12 2.97
N ILE A 108 -3.75 -0.63 1.73
CA ILE A 108 -2.68 -0.72 0.71
C ILE A 108 -1.42 0.00 1.22
N ILE A 109 -1.55 1.22 1.75
CA ILE A 109 -0.42 1.99 2.27
C ILE A 109 0.25 1.24 3.43
N ALA A 110 -0.55 0.72 4.36
CA ALA A 110 -0.07 -0.03 5.52
C ALA A 110 0.73 -1.28 5.11
N THR A 111 0.30 -2.00 4.07
CA THR A 111 1.01 -3.17 3.55
C THR A 111 2.48 -2.87 3.21
N PHE A 112 2.80 -1.65 2.76
CA PHE A 112 4.17 -1.28 2.39
C PHE A 112 4.88 -0.45 3.44
N VAL A 113 4.20 0.49 4.12
CA VAL A 113 4.87 1.39 5.06
C VAL A 113 5.37 0.67 6.32
N CYS A 114 4.74 -0.45 6.69
CA CYS A 114 5.17 -1.30 7.80
C CYS A 114 6.46 -2.07 7.51
N LEU A 115 7.00 -1.97 6.28
CA LEU A 115 8.29 -2.54 5.91
C LEU A 115 9.29 -1.39 5.79
N ASP A 116 10.34 -1.41 6.63
CA ASP A 116 11.32 -0.32 6.74
C ASP A 116 11.92 0.09 5.39
N ILE A 117 12.07 -0.86 4.46
CA ILE A 117 12.60 -0.65 3.11
C ILE A 117 11.79 0.34 2.26
N PHE A 118 10.52 0.61 2.58
CA PHE A 118 9.67 1.56 1.86
C PHE A 118 9.34 2.81 2.66
N SER A 119 9.65 2.85 3.95
CA SER A 119 9.27 3.94 4.88
C SER A 119 9.66 5.34 4.39
N SER A 120 10.79 5.46 3.69
CA SER A 120 11.30 6.71 3.13
C SER A 120 11.02 6.91 1.64
N ASP A 121 10.26 6.03 0.98
CA ASP A 121 9.98 6.18 -0.46
C ASP A 121 9.02 7.35 -0.69
N HIS A 122 9.44 8.27 -1.57
CA HIS A 122 8.70 9.49 -1.90
C HIS A 122 7.25 9.23 -2.35
N ARG A 123 6.94 8.06 -2.92
CA ARG A 123 5.57 7.70 -3.33
C ARG A 123 4.65 7.55 -2.13
N LEU A 124 5.14 6.96 -1.03
CA LEU A 124 4.39 6.85 0.22
C LEU A 124 4.34 8.19 0.96
N VAL A 125 5.47 8.89 1.06
CA VAL A 125 5.55 10.21 1.72
C VAL A 125 4.60 11.21 1.05
N ALA A 126 4.48 11.18 -0.28
CA ALA A 126 3.57 12.04 -1.03
C ALA A 126 2.06 11.80 -0.77
N LEU A 127 1.71 10.69 -0.11
CA LEU A 127 0.33 10.40 0.31
C LEU A 127 0.00 11.01 1.69
N ALA A 128 1.01 11.36 2.49
CA ALA A 128 0.82 11.84 3.87
C ALA A 128 -0.21 12.98 4.00
N PRO A 129 -0.22 14.03 3.16
CA PRO A 129 -1.22 15.09 3.26
C PRO A 129 -2.66 14.58 3.08
N ALA A 130 -2.87 13.61 2.19
CA ALA A 130 -4.19 13.02 1.96
C ALA A 130 -4.60 12.10 3.10
N ILE A 131 -3.65 11.37 3.71
CA ILE A 131 -3.89 10.54 4.90
C ILE A 131 -4.30 11.42 6.09
N CYS A 132 -3.55 12.50 6.37
CA CYS A 132 -3.87 13.43 7.45
C CYS A 132 -5.26 14.06 7.25
N LYS A 133 -5.60 14.43 6.02
CA LYS A 133 -6.94 14.93 5.69
C LYS A 133 -8.03 13.89 5.99
N ALA A 134 -7.86 12.64 5.53
CA ALA A 134 -8.82 11.57 5.83
C ALA A 134 -8.97 11.33 7.34
N GLY A 135 -7.87 11.34 8.10
CA GLY A 135 -7.88 11.22 9.56
C GLY A 135 -8.66 12.34 10.25
N SER A 136 -8.52 13.60 9.79
CA SER A 136 -9.29 14.71 10.34
C SER A 136 -10.80 14.51 10.16
N LEU A 137 -11.24 13.94 9.03
CA LEU A 137 -12.67 13.67 8.77
C LEU A 137 -13.25 12.57 9.67
N GLY A 138 -12.46 11.52 9.96
CA GLY A 138 -12.86 10.48 10.90
C GLY A 138 -13.05 11.00 12.33
N TYR A 139 -12.22 11.97 12.75
CA TYR A 139 -12.39 12.65 14.05
C TYR A 139 -13.67 13.49 14.08
N PHE A 140 -14.00 14.21 13.00
CA PHE A 140 -15.25 14.97 12.92
C PHE A 140 -16.48 14.06 13.01
N PHE A 141 -16.50 12.93 12.30
CA PHE A 141 -17.65 12.01 12.29
C PHE A 141 -17.92 11.38 13.67
N LEU A 142 -16.86 10.94 14.37
CA LEU A 142 -16.96 10.44 15.76
C LEU A 142 -17.38 11.52 16.75
N SER A 143 -16.99 12.78 16.53
CA SER A 143 -17.39 13.90 17.40
C SER A 143 -18.86 14.31 17.23
N THR A 144 -19.41 14.18 16.02
CA THR A 144 -20.80 14.54 15.73
C THR A 144 -21.80 13.48 16.20
N ASP A 145 -21.42 12.21 16.27
CA ASP A 145 -22.30 11.14 16.77
C ASP A 145 -22.27 11.02 18.31
N LEU A 146 -21.23 11.49 19.00
CA LEU A 146 -21.13 11.39 20.46
C LEU A 146 -21.98 12.45 21.21
N PHE A 147 -22.38 13.54 20.54
CA PHE A 147 -23.24 14.57 21.13
C PHE A 147 -24.71 14.50 20.68
N ALA A 148 -25.07 13.54 19.82
CA ALA A 148 -26.47 13.29 19.42
C ALA A 148 -27.17 12.24 20.30
N GLN A 149 -26.50 11.70 21.33
CA GLN A 149 -27.03 10.69 22.26
C GLN A 149 -26.86 11.07 23.75
N ILE A 150 -26.81 12.37 24.07
CA ILE A 150 -27.04 12.89 25.43
C ILE A 150 -28.30 13.75 25.39
#